data_AF-A0A392S8F1-F1
#
_entry.id   AF-A0A392S8F1-F1
#
_cell.length_a   1.000
_cell.length_b   1.000
_cell.length_c   1.000
_cell.angle_alpha   90.00
_cell.angle_beta   90.00
_cell.angle_gamma   90.00
#
_symmetry.space_group_name_H-M   'P 1'
#
loop_
_entity.id
_entity.type
_entity.pdbx_description
1 polymer ?
#
loop_
_entity_poly.entity_id
_entity_poly.type
_entity_poly.pdbx_seq_one_letter_code
_entity_poly.pdbx_strand_id
1 'polypeptide(L)'
;MTRLVSRFPLSWTRDHFDQPTEYYLTKEETMSPEELAGLGKLQRYVDSFVPTRCVDRAGNPIFDAKGNERVEKRVINTKELLGCKSAGE
;
A
#
# COMPACT_ATOMS: atom_id res chain seq x y z
N MET A 1 21.59 31.39 -6.17
CA MET A 1 20.76 30.61 -5.24
C MET A 1 19.89 29.69 -6.09
N THR A 2 20.13 28.39 -6.08
CA THR A 2 19.46 27.44 -6.98
C THR A 2 18.20 26.91 -6.32
N ARG A 3 17.02 27.16 -6.90
CA ARG A 3 15.74 26.70 -6.38
C ARG A 3 15.55 25.22 -6.71
N LEU A 4 15.46 24.37 -5.68
CA LEU A 4 15.03 22.99 -5.85
C LEU A 4 13.52 22.96 -6.07
N VAL A 5 13.09 22.27 -7.13
CA VAL A 5 11.67 22.12 -7.48
C VAL A 5 11.32 20.64 -7.33
N SER A 6 10.22 20.34 -6.63
CA SER A 6 9.73 18.96 -6.52
C SER A 6 9.40 18.42 -7.89
N ARG A 7 10.00 17.28 -8.25
CA ARG A 7 9.75 16.58 -9.52
C ARG A 7 8.40 15.89 -9.56
N PHE A 8 7.78 15.68 -8.40
CA PHE A 8 6.44 15.12 -8.26
C PHE A 8 5.49 16.19 -7.74
N PRO A 9 4.33 16.40 -8.39
CA PRO A 9 3.32 17.30 -7.88
C PRO A 9 2.81 16.75 -6.54
N LEU A 10 3.04 17.49 -5.46
CA LEU A 10 2.59 17.14 -4.10
C LEU A 10 1.08 17.40 -3.90
N SER A 11 0.39 17.87 -4.94
CA SER A 11 -1.04 18.12 -4.98
C SER A 11 -1.60 17.68 -6.32
N TRP A 12 -2.79 17.09 -6.32
CA TRP A 12 -3.49 16.77 -7.56
C TRP A 12 -3.89 18.05 -8.30
N THR A 13 -3.62 18.09 -9.60
CA THR A 13 -4.02 19.19 -10.49
C THR A 13 -5.42 18.94 -11.02
N ARG A 14 -6.06 19.96 -11.62
CA ARG A 14 -7.36 19.79 -12.30
C ARG A 14 -7.30 18.66 -13.34
N ASP A 15 -6.22 18.64 -14.12
CA ASP A 15 -5.91 17.63 -15.13
C ASP A 15 -5.95 16.19 -14.58
N HIS A 16 -5.52 15.98 -13.33
CA HIS A 16 -5.59 14.67 -12.68
C HIS A 16 -7.03 14.13 -12.59
N PHE A 17 -7.99 15.01 -12.31
CA PHE A 17 -9.40 14.64 -12.16
C PHE A 17 -10.12 14.52 -13.49
N ASP A 18 -9.56 15.07 -14.57
CA ASP A 18 -10.12 14.96 -15.92
C ASP A 18 -9.74 13.61 -16.57
N GLN A 19 -8.73 12.90 -16.05
CA GLN A 19 -8.34 11.58 -16.53
C GLN A 19 -9.21 10.46 -15.93
N PRO A 20 -9.62 9.45 -16.72
CA PRO A 20 -10.29 8.28 -16.19
C PRO A 20 -9.33 7.44 -15.35
N THR A 21 -9.84 6.64 -14.42
CA THR A 21 -9.04 5.74 -13.57
C THR A 21 -8.07 4.88 -14.37
N GLU A 22 -8.50 4.39 -15.53
CA GLU A 22 -7.72 3.53 -16.44
C GLU A 22 -6.40 4.17 -16.90
N TYR A 23 -6.35 5.50 -17.00
CA TYR A 23 -5.14 6.24 -17.37
C TYR A 23 -4.00 6.02 -16.36
N TYR A 24 -4.33 5.79 -15.09
CA TYR A 24 -3.37 5.58 -14.01
C TYR A 24 -3.09 4.10 -13.71
N LEU A 25 -3.71 3.19 -14.47
CA LEU A 25 -3.54 1.75 -14.28
C LEU A 25 -2.58 1.20 -15.33
N THR A 26 -1.53 0.52 -14.87
CA THR A 26 -0.69 -0.30 -15.75
C THR A 26 -1.28 -1.70 -15.84
N LYS A 27 -1.62 -2.15 -17.04
CA LYS A 27 -2.09 -3.51 -17.27
C LYS A 27 -0.89 -4.42 -17.48
N GLU A 28 -0.89 -5.59 -16.84
CA GLU A 28 0.21 -6.57 -16.98
C GLU A 28 0.47 -6.95 -18.44
N GLU A 29 -0.59 -7.03 -19.26
CA GLU A 29 -0.51 -7.31 -20.71
C GLU A 29 0.30 -6.26 -21.52
N THR A 30 0.44 -5.04 -20.97
CA THR A 30 1.18 -3.93 -21.60
C THR A 30 2.60 -3.76 -21.06
N MET A 31 2.99 -4.55 -20.05
CA MET A 31 4.30 -4.42 -19.40
C MET A 31 5.41 -5.03 -20.26
N SER A 32 6.56 -4.35 -20.26
CA SER A 32 7.80 -4.89 -20.80
C SER A 32 8.30 -6.09 -19.98
N PRO A 33 9.20 -6.93 -20.55
CA PRO A 33 9.80 -8.04 -19.80
C PRO A 33 10.54 -7.61 -18.52
N GLU A 34 11.13 -6.41 -18.52
CA GLU A 34 11.82 -5.85 -17.35
C GLU A 34 10.82 -5.46 -16.24
N GLU A 35 9.70 -4.83 -16.62
CA GLU A 35 8.63 -4.47 -15.69
C GLU A 35 7.96 -5.70 -15.08
N LEU A 36 7.71 -6.75 -15.88
CA LEU A 36 7.20 -8.03 -15.39
C LEU A 36 8.17 -8.69 -14.40
N ALA A 37 9.47 -8.64 -14.68
CA ALA A 37 10.48 -9.12 -13.73
C ALA A 37 10.50 -8.29 -12.44
N GLY A 38 10.30 -6.97 -12.52
CA GLY A 38 10.14 -6.07 -11.39
C GLY A 38 8.89 -6.40 -10.56
N LEU A 39 7.74 -6.57 -11.22
CA LEU A 39 6.47 -6.97 -10.59
C LEU A 39 6.62 -8.30 -9.85
N GLY A 40 7.26 -9.30 -10.47
CA GLY A 40 7.53 -10.59 -9.82
C GLY A 40 8.42 -10.48 -8.58
N LYS A 41 9.39 -9.56 -8.55
CA LYS A 41 10.19 -9.28 -7.34
C LYS A 41 9.34 -8.66 -6.23
N LEU A 42 8.49 -7.69 -6.57
CA LEU A 42 7.58 -7.06 -5.62
C LEU A 42 6.59 -8.06 -5.04
N GLN A 43 6.02 -8.93 -5.87
CA GLN A 43 5.07 -9.94 -5.43
C GLN A 43 5.72 -10.92 -4.44
N ARG A 44 6.92 -11.46 -4.76
CA ARG A 44 7.68 -12.31 -3.83
C ARG A 44 8.01 -11.61 -2.51
N TYR A 45 8.34 -10.32 -2.56
CA TYR A 45 8.60 -9.55 -1.36
C TYR A 45 7.35 -9.43 -0.48
N VAL A 46 6.19 -9.09 -1.06
CA VAL A 46 4.92 -9.01 -0.32
C VAL A 46 4.49 -10.38 0.22
N ASP A 47 4.66 -11.44 -0.57
CA ASP A 47 4.31 -12.80 -0.17
C ASP A 47 5.23 -13.35 0.94
N SER A 48 6.43 -12.81 1.09
CA SER A 48 7.34 -13.14 2.21
C SER A 48 6.90 -12.56 3.55
N PHE A 49 5.90 -11.68 3.58
CA PHE A 49 5.44 -11.08 4.83
C PHE A 49 4.74 -12.12 5.70
N VAL A 50 5.24 -12.28 6.93
CA VAL A 50 4.59 -13.11 7.93
C VAL A 50 3.23 -12.50 8.27
N PRO A 51 2.12 -13.23 8.06
CA PRO A 51 0.78 -12.77 8.44
C PRO A 51 0.73 -12.42 9.93
N THR A 52 -0.01 -11.37 10.27
CA THR A 52 -0.22 -10.97 11.65
C THR A 52 -1.40 -11.74 12.23
N ARG A 53 -1.23 -12.25 13.45
CA ARG A 53 -2.33 -12.80 14.27
C ARG A 53 -3.31 -11.68 14.61
N CYS A 54 -4.59 -11.89 14.31
CA CYS A 54 -5.64 -10.98 14.73
C CYS A 54 -5.84 -11.13 16.23
N VAL A 55 -5.76 -10.01 16.94
CA VAL A 55 -6.00 -9.97 18.39
C VAL A 55 -7.11 -8.97 18.72
N ASP A 56 -7.86 -9.23 19.79
CA ASP A 56 -8.81 -8.27 20.35
C ASP A 56 -8.07 -7.11 21.06
N ARG A 57 -8.84 -6.17 21.63
CA ARG A 57 -8.27 -5.03 22.36
C ARG A 57 -7.45 -5.42 23.60
N ALA A 58 -7.67 -6.62 24.15
CA ALA A 58 -6.94 -7.13 25.30
C ALA A 58 -5.73 -8.00 24.89
N GLY A 59 -5.51 -8.19 23.57
CA GLY A 59 -4.40 -9.00 23.05
C GLY A 59 -4.71 -10.48 22.89
N ASN A 60 -5.97 -10.91 23.09
CA ASN A 60 -6.35 -12.32 22.92
C ASN A 60 -6.53 -12.67 21.44
N PRO A 61 -6.19 -13.90 21.00
CA PRO A 61 -6.47 -14.38 19.66
C PRO A 61 -7.94 -14.27 19.28
N ILE A 62 -8.21 -13.78 18.07
CA ILE A 62 -9.51 -13.90 17.42
C ILE A 62 -9.52 -15.21 16.62
N PHE A 63 -10.57 -16.01 16.78
CA PHE A 63 -10.75 -17.27 16.06
C PHE A 63 -11.77 -17.14 14.93
N ASP A 64 -11.61 -17.94 13.88
CA ASP A 64 -12.57 -18.08 12.79
C ASP A 64 -13.73 -19.03 13.16
N ALA A 65 -14.70 -19.18 12.26
CA ALA A 65 -15.86 -20.05 12.47
C ALA A 65 -15.50 -21.55 12.63
N LYS A 66 -14.28 -21.95 12.27
CA LYS A 66 -13.76 -23.32 12.39
C LYS A 66 -12.91 -23.50 13.65
N GLY A 67 -12.73 -22.45 14.45
CA GLY A 67 -11.91 -22.45 15.66
C GLY A 67 -10.41 -22.30 15.40
N ASN A 68 -9.98 -21.92 14.18
CA ASN A 68 -8.57 -21.61 13.91
C ASN A 68 -8.27 -20.15 14.21
N GLU A 69 -7.03 -19.86 14.58
CA GLU A 69 -6.59 -18.49 14.79
C GLU A 69 -6.68 -17.69 13.50
N ARG A 70 -7.37 -16.55 13.57
CA ARG A 70 -7.48 -15.65 12.43
C ARG A 70 -6.13 -14.97 12.23
N VAL A 71 -5.59 -15.15 11.03
CA VAL A 71 -4.39 -14.47 10.56
C VAL A 71 -4.76 -13.58 9.37
N GLU A 72 -4.22 -12.37 9.35
CA GLU A 72 -4.46 -11.40 8.28
C GLU A 72 -3.15 -10.97 7.65
N LYS A 73 -3.20 -10.57 6.37
CA LYS A 73 -2.06 -9.95 5.70
C LYS A 73 -1.65 -8.73 6.51
N ARG A 74 -0.36 -8.63 6.82
CA ARG A 74 0.19 -7.52 7.59
C ARG A 74 0.10 -6.24 6.76
N VAL A 75 -0.92 -5.43 7.03
CA VAL A 75 -1.03 -4.10 6.44
C VAL A 75 0.02 -3.20 7.07
N ILE A 76 0.72 -2.44 6.23
CA ILE A 76 1.65 -1.42 6.70
C ILE A 76 0.82 -0.29 7.30
N ASN A 77 1.03 0.02 8.58
CA ASN A 77 0.39 1.17 9.22
C ASN A 77 1.00 2.48 8.66
N THR A 78 0.44 2.97 7.56
CA THR A 78 0.92 4.17 6.89
C THR A 78 0.79 5.42 7.77
N LYS A 79 -0.14 5.44 8.75
CA LYS A 79 -0.26 6.55 9.70
C LYS A 79 0.95 6.64 10.63
N GLU A 80 1.41 5.50 11.13
CA GLU A 80 2.61 5.45 11.98
C GLU A 80 3.90 5.70 11.19
N LEU A 81 3.98 5.23 9.95
CA LEU A 81 5.14 5.49 9.10
C LEU A 81 5.29 6.96 8.70
N LEU A 82 4.18 7.64 8.44
CA LEU A 82 4.19 9.01 7.94
C LEU A 82 4.24 10.06 9.07
N GLY A 83 4.22 9.64 10.34
CA GLY A 83 4.15 10.57 11.47
C GLY A 83 2.97 11.54 11.37
N CYS A 84 1.87 11.11 10.74
CA CYS A 84 0.73 11.97 10.45
C CYS A 84 0.06 12.38 11.76
N LYS A 85 0.32 13.60 12.22
CA LYS A 85 -0.53 14.26 13.22
C LYS A 85 -1.80 14.70 12.50
N SER A 86 -2.94 14.10 12.84
CA SER A 86 -4.22 14.67 12.45
C SER A 86 -4.31 16.07 13.04
N ALA A 87 -4.47 17.09 12.20
CA ALA A 87 -4.75 18.46 12.65
C ALA A 87 -6.19 18.49 13.18
N GLY A 88 -6.38 18.10 14.44
CA GLY A 88 -7.70 17.98 15.04
C GLY A 88 -7.69 17.19 16.34
N GLU A 89 -6.85 17.61 17.29
CA GLU A 89 -7.06 17.45 18.74
C GLU A 89 -6.49 18.67 19.45
#